data_AF-A0A3N5NW59-F1
#
_entry.id   AF-A0A3N5NW59-F1
#
_cell.length_a   1.000
_cell.length_b   1.000
_cell.length_c   1.000
_cell.angle_alpha   90.00
_cell.angle_beta   90.00
_cell.angle_gamma   90.00
#
_symmetry.space_group_name_H-M   'P 1'
#
loop_
_entity.id
_entity.type
_entity.pdbx_description
1 polymer ?
#
loop_
_entity_poly.entity_id
_entity_poly.type
_entity_poly.pdbx_seq_one_letter_code
_entity_poly.pdbx_strand_id
1 'polypeptide(L)'
;PRHARTVRLPLAPDERALYDDVSNFVRRGIGASRAAEGEGETPAIRPGSTGPAGGLDQGAAALPAVHRLTLRTLQREIGSSPAAVRPTLLTLAGQPALAGQRQELLDLVDRAANLGSWAKGQALERLLRSQLGAGGREKLIIFTHFRATLDLLADLLRGMGLDVVLYHGQLSRANKDEAIRRFEGGAQVLLSTEAAGEGRNLQFCRLMLNFDLPWNPQRIEQRVGRIHRVGQTRPVEIWNLSAEGTIEDYLLEILDRKLNLFELVIGEMDMILGHMEDERDFEDIVLSTWVQAHTPEDVAAGFAQLGETLARAREAYTRAREYDEALFGEDLSTL
;
A
#
# COMPACT_ATOMS: atom_id res chain seq x y z
N PRO A 1 17.51 -13.67 -10.04
CA PRO A 1 17.10 -12.32 -10.49
C PRO A 1 15.66 -12.05 -10.02
N ARG A 2 15.31 -10.77 -9.85
CA ARG A 2 13.94 -10.32 -9.51
C ARG A 2 13.32 -9.72 -10.77
N HIS A 3 12.07 -10.08 -11.05
CA HIS A 3 11.29 -9.51 -12.13
C HIS A 3 10.00 -8.95 -11.53
N ALA A 4 9.96 -7.62 -11.39
CA ALA A 4 8.78 -6.93 -10.88
C ALA A 4 7.92 -6.41 -12.03
N ARG A 5 6.61 -6.53 -11.88
CA ARG A 5 5.61 -6.04 -12.83
C ARG A 5 4.50 -5.34 -12.08
N THR A 6 4.27 -4.09 -12.45
CA THR A 6 3.14 -3.31 -11.95
C THR A 6 1.95 -3.47 -12.89
N VAL A 7 0.82 -3.90 -12.34
CA VAL A 7 -0.46 -3.94 -13.04
C VAL A 7 -1.27 -2.73 -12.58
N ARG A 8 -1.30 -1.70 -13.41
CA ARG A 8 -2.13 -0.50 -13.21
C ARG A 8 -3.54 -0.81 -13.70
N LEU A 9 -4.53 -0.51 -12.86
CA LEU A 9 -5.91 -0.93 -13.05
C LEU A 9 -6.85 0.28 -13.01
N PRO A 10 -7.60 0.56 -14.09
CA PRO A 10 -8.63 1.59 -14.04
C PRO A 10 -9.75 1.14 -13.08
N LEU A 11 -10.24 2.08 -12.28
CA LEU A 11 -11.40 1.85 -11.42
C LEU A 11 -12.70 1.99 -12.21
N ALA A 12 -13.64 1.07 -11.98
CA ALA A 12 -15.00 1.23 -12.49
C ALA A 12 -15.66 2.49 -11.87
N PRO A 13 -16.66 3.12 -12.53
CA PRO A 13 -17.25 4.37 -12.05
C PRO A 13 -17.71 4.33 -10.59
N ASP A 14 -18.38 3.26 -10.17
CA ASP A 14 -18.89 3.12 -8.79
C ASP A 14 -17.75 2.92 -7.76
N GLU A 15 -16.71 2.18 -8.15
CA GLU A 15 -15.51 1.97 -7.33
C GLU A 15 -14.69 3.26 -7.20
N ARG A 16 -14.55 4.02 -8.29
CA ARG A 16 -13.95 5.36 -8.30
C ARG A 16 -14.72 6.30 -7.38
N ALA A 17 -16.04 6.37 -7.52
CA ALA A 17 -16.87 7.23 -6.69
C ALA A 17 -16.72 6.89 -5.20
N LEU A 18 -16.68 5.58 -4.85
CA LEU A 18 -16.44 5.18 -3.46
C LEU A 18 -15.05 5.61 -2.98
N TYR A 19 -14.00 5.41 -3.80
CA TYR A 19 -12.64 5.82 -3.48
C TYR A 19 -12.54 7.32 -3.22
N ASP A 20 -13.13 8.12 -4.08
CA ASP A 20 -13.08 9.58 -4.01
C ASP A 20 -13.86 10.09 -2.79
N ASP A 21 -15.04 9.54 -2.50
CA ASP A 21 -15.85 9.97 -1.35
C ASP A 21 -15.18 9.61 -0.01
N VAL A 22 -14.58 8.42 0.11
CA VAL A 22 -13.79 8.06 1.29
C VAL A 22 -12.57 8.98 1.42
N SER A 23 -11.88 9.28 0.30
CA SER A 23 -10.73 10.19 0.30
C SER A 23 -11.13 11.62 0.69
N ASN A 24 -12.31 12.08 0.25
CA ASN A 24 -12.86 13.39 0.63
C ASN A 24 -13.21 13.45 2.12
N PHE A 25 -13.78 12.37 2.67
CA PHE A 25 -13.99 12.26 4.12
C PHE A 25 -12.66 12.38 4.88
N VAL A 26 -11.62 11.69 4.42
CA VAL A 26 -10.26 11.77 5.00
C VAL A 26 -9.70 13.19 4.95
N ARG A 27 -9.80 13.87 3.80
CA ARG A 27 -9.34 15.26 3.62
C ARG A 27 -10.02 16.22 4.59
N ARG A 28 -11.35 16.18 4.66
CA ARG A 28 -12.13 17.01 5.60
C ARG A 28 -11.73 16.73 7.05
N GLY A 29 -11.52 15.45 7.40
CA GLY A 29 -11.12 15.06 8.75
C GLY A 29 -9.74 15.58 9.15
N ILE A 30 -8.77 15.55 8.24
CA ILE A 30 -7.42 16.10 8.48
C ILE A 30 -7.49 17.63 8.56
N GLY A 31 -8.25 18.28 7.68
CA GLY A 31 -8.47 19.73 7.74
C GLY A 31 -9.05 20.17 9.09
N ALA A 32 -10.04 19.45 9.60
CA ALA A 32 -10.64 19.70 10.92
C ALA A 32 -9.63 19.54 12.07
N SER A 33 -8.80 18.49 12.05
CA SER A 33 -7.78 18.27 13.08
C SER A 33 -6.71 19.37 13.10
N ARG A 34 -6.25 19.83 11.92
CA ARG A 34 -5.27 20.95 11.83
C ARG A 34 -5.85 22.27 12.34
N ALA A 35 -7.12 22.55 12.02
CA ALA A 35 -7.81 23.74 12.52
C ALA A 35 -7.96 23.72 14.06
N ALA A 36 -8.16 22.53 14.65
CA ALA A 36 -8.22 22.36 16.11
C ALA A 36 -6.86 22.53 16.80
N GLU A 37 -5.77 22.19 16.10
CA GLU A 37 -4.38 22.29 16.60
C GLU A 37 -3.77 23.69 16.41
N GLY A 38 -4.48 24.63 15.78
CA GLY A 38 -4.00 26.00 15.55
C GLY A 38 -2.91 26.10 14.46
N GLU A 39 -2.72 25.05 13.65
CA GLU A 39 -1.84 25.10 12.49
C GLU A 39 -2.51 25.92 11.39
N GLY A 40 -2.08 27.18 11.21
CA GLY A 40 -2.50 28.00 10.07
C GLY A 40 -2.12 27.34 8.74
N GLU A 41 -2.90 27.62 7.68
CA GLU A 41 -2.62 27.15 6.32
C GLU A 41 -1.16 27.43 5.94
N THR A 42 -0.38 26.37 5.78
CA THR A 42 0.94 26.45 5.17
C THR A 42 0.73 26.91 3.72
N PRO A 43 1.40 27.98 3.23
CA PRO A 43 1.07 28.55 1.93
C PRO A 43 1.35 27.53 0.82
N ALA A 44 0.29 27.10 0.14
CA ALA A 44 0.40 26.32 -1.08
C ALA A 44 1.25 27.08 -2.10
N ILE A 45 2.21 26.38 -2.72
CA ILE A 45 2.93 26.88 -3.88
C ILE A 45 1.90 27.05 -5.01
N ARG A 46 1.54 28.30 -5.34
CA ARG A 46 0.65 28.61 -6.47
C ARG A 46 1.47 28.78 -7.74
N PRO A 47 1.35 27.92 -8.77
CA PRO A 47 1.53 28.36 -10.14
C PRO A 47 0.19 28.94 -10.64
N GLY A 48 0.21 30.20 -11.07
CA GLY A 48 -0.99 30.88 -11.51
C GLY A 48 -1.65 30.21 -12.71
N SER A 49 -2.97 29.97 -12.64
CA SER A 49 -3.85 30.07 -13.80
C SER A 49 -5.29 30.31 -13.35
N THR A 50 -5.92 31.29 -13.99
CA THR A 50 -7.33 31.62 -13.90
C THR A 50 -8.12 30.71 -14.84
N GLY A 51 -8.96 29.84 -14.28
CA GLY A 51 -9.93 29.01 -15.01
C GLY A 51 -11.10 28.64 -14.07
N PRO A 52 -12.32 28.42 -14.57
CA PRO A 52 -13.51 28.39 -13.73
C PRO A 52 -13.53 27.12 -12.86
N ALA A 53 -13.65 27.32 -11.55
CA ALA A 53 -13.83 26.26 -10.57
C ALA A 53 -15.16 25.53 -10.83
N GLY A 54 -15.07 24.30 -11.33
CA GLY A 54 -16.18 23.35 -11.35
C GLY A 54 -16.46 22.87 -9.93
N GLY A 55 -17.71 22.94 -9.51
CA GLY A 55 -18.11 22.90 -8.10
C GLY A 55 -17.83 21.58 -7.37
N LEU A 56 -17.12 21.70 -6.25
CA LEU A 56 -17.03 20.70 -5.18
C LEU A 56 -16.92 21.42 -3.83
N ASP A 57 -17.80 22.37 -3.53
CA ASP A 57 -17.85 22.94 -2.17
C ASP A 57 -19.16 23.68 -1.84
N GLN A 58 -20.31 23.01 -1.95
CA GLN A 58 -21.57 23.57 -1.45
C GLN A 58 -22.36 22.51 -0.69
N GLY A 59 -22.13 22.42 0.63
CA GLY A 59 -23.07 21.81 1.57
C GLY A 59 -22.51 20.84 2.62
N ALA A 60 -21.21 20.53 2.64
CA ALA A 60 -20.65 19.60 3.61
C ALA A 60 -20.54 20.23 5.02
N ALA A 61 -21.23 19.66 6.01
CA ALA A 61 -21.10 20.08 7.41
C ALA A 61 -19.65 19.91 7.90
N ALA A 62 -19.17 20.87 8.70
CA ALA A 62 -17.84 20.80 9.32
C ALA A 62 -17.68 19.49 10.12
N LEU A 63 -16.57 18.77 9.88
CA LEU A 63 -16.26 17.55 10.61
C LEU A 63 -15.67 17.89 12.00
N PRO A 64 -16.09 17.19 13.06
CA PRO A 64 -15.32 17.14 14.31
C PRO A 64 -13.91 16.58 14.07
N ALA A 65 -12.98 16.88 14.97
CA ALA A 65 -11.63 16.32 14.92
C ALA A 65 -11.67 14.79 15.00
N VAL A 66 -11.18 14.12 13.96
CA VAL A 66 -11.00 12.67 13.92
C VAL A 66 -9.50 12.38 14.06
N HIS A 67 -9.16 11.36 14.84
CA HIS A 67 -7.78 11.01 15.09
C HIS A 67 -7.05 10.68 13.77
N ARG A 68 -5.90 11.32 13.54
CA ARG A 68 -5.14 11.25 12.27
C ARG A 68 -4.77 9.82 11.86
N LEU A 69 -4.44 8.96 12.83
CA LEU A 69 -4.17 7.54 12.58
C LEU A 69 -5.38 6.81 11.98
N THR A 70 -6.61 7.12 12.43
CA THR A 70 -7.83 6.51 11.91
C THR A 70 -8.09 6.92 10.46
N LEU A 71 -7.87 8.20 10.14
CA LEU A 71 -8.00 8.73 8.78
C LEU A 71 -6.95 8.14 7.84
N ARG A 72 -5.71 7.99 8.31
CA ARG A 72 -4.64 7.29 7.60
C ARG A 72 -5.02 5.84 7.31
N THR A 73 -5.52 5.11 8.32
CA THR A 73 -6.01 3.74 8.16
C THR A 73 -7.10 3.66 7.10
N LEU A 74 -8.11 4.53 7.17
CA LEU A 74 -9.23 4.54 6.23
C LEU A 74 -8.76 4.80 4.77
N GLN A 75 -7.83 5.73 4.58
CA GLN A 75 -7.25 6.02 3.26
C GLN A 75 -6.45 4.83 2.71
N ARG A 76 -5.78 4.06 3.57
CA ARG A 76 -5.06 2.83 3.18
C ARG A 76 -6.04 1.69 2.87
N GLU A 77 -7.09 1.56 3.66
CA GLU A 77 -8.14 0.54 3.48
C GLU A 77 -8.80 0.66 2.10
N ILE A 78 -9.19 1.87 1.69
CA ILE A 78 -9.87 2.07 0.41
C ILE A 78 -8.97 1.79 -0.80
N GLY A 79 -7.65 1.92 -0.65
CA GLY A 79 -6.69 1.47 -1.66
C GLY A 79 -6.56 -0.05 -1.76
N SER A 80 -6.88 -0.79 -0.69
CA SER A 80 -6.81 -2.25 -0.66
C SER A 80 -8.06 -2.90 -1.26
N SER A 81 -9.23 -2.70 -0.66
CA SER A 81 -10.49 -3.23 -1.18
C SER A 81 -11.70 -2.50 -0.59
N PRO A 82 -12.88 -2.56 -1.24
CA PRO A 82 -14.12 -2.06 -0.64
C PRO A 82 -14.43 -2.70 0.72
N ALA A 83 -14.13 -3.99 0.91
CA ALA A 83 -14.38 -4.64 2.19
C ALA A 83 -13.51 -4.09 3.33
N ALA A 84 -12.32 -3.59 3.02
CA ALA A 84 -11.36 -3.11 4.01
C ALA A 84 -11.85 -1.88 4.78
N VAL A 85 -12.58 -0.96 4.15
CA VAL A 85 -13.02 0.29 4.80
C VAL A 85 -14.16 0.09 5.79
N ARG A 86 -14.95 -0.97 5.62
CA ARG A 86 -16.22 -1.15 6.33
C ARG A 86 -16.07 -1.16 7.86
N PRO A 87 -15.10 -1.88 8.47
CA PRO A 87 -14.95 -1.89 9.92
C PRO A 87 -14.65 -0.50 10.49
N THR A 88 -13.77 0.27 9.84
CA THR A 88 -13.40 1.62 10.27
C THR A 88 -14.55 2.60 10.11
N LEU A 89 -15.26 2.57 8.98
CA LEU A 89 -16.45 3.40 8.76
C LEU A 89 -17.58 3.10 9.76
N LEU A 90 -17.87 1.82 10.04
CA LEU A 90 -18.83 1.43 11.07
C LEU A 90 -18.41 1.91 12.46
N THR A 91 -17.12 1.80 12.79
CA THR A 91 -16.58 2.31 14.06
C THR A 91 -16.79 3.82 14.18
N LEU A 92 -16.49 4.58 13.11
CA LEU A 92 -16.70 6.02 13.06
C LEU A 92 -18.20 6.39 13.16
N ALA A 93 -19.07 5.65 12.48
CA ALA A 93 -20.52 5.88 12.51
C ALA A 93 -21.15 5.65 13.89
N GLY A 94 -20.50 4.85 14.74
CA GLY A 94 -20.89 4.63 16.13
C GLY A 94 -20.43 5.72 17.10
N GLN A 95 -19.57 6.65 16.68
CA GLN A 95 -19.02 7.68 17.57
C GLN A 95 -20.04 8.81 17.80
N PRO A 96 -20.36 9.17 19.06
CA PRO A 96 -21.29 10.26 19.35
C PRO A 96 -20.86 11.59 18.74
N ALA A 97 -19.54 11.86 18.66
CA ALA A 97 -19.01 13.07 18.06
C ALA A 97 -19.39 13.20 16.57
N LEU A 98 -19.48 12.07 15.85
CA LEU A 98 -19.79 12.00 14.42
C LEU A 98 -21.28 11.73 14.15
N ALA A 99 -22.17 11.99 15.12
CA ALA A 99 -23.61 11.78 14.94
C ALA A 99 -24.18 12.52 13.71
N GLY A 100 -23.65 13.71 13.39
CA GLY A 100 -24.03 14.49 12.20
C GLY A 100 -23.61 13.85 10.88
N GLN A 101 -22.58 12.99 10.88
CA GLN A 101 -22.07 12.29 9.69
C GLN A 101 -22.39 10.80 9.68
N ARG A 102 -23.19 10.34 10.65
CA ARG A 102 -23.55 8.93 10.77
C ARG A 102 -24.19 8.39 9.49
N GLN A 103 -25.10 9.12 8.87
CA GLN A 103 -25.75 8.67 7.63
C GLN A 103 -24.75 8.58 6.48
N GLU A 104 -23.91 9.60 6.29
CA GLU A 104 -22.84 9.58 5.27
C GLU A 104 -21.92 8.35 5.42
N LEU A 105 -21.49 8.06 6.65
CA LEU A 105 -20.62 6.93 6.94
C LEU A 105 -21.31 5.58 6.67
N LEU A 106 -22.60 5.46 7.00
CA LEU A 106 -23.37 4.24 6.71
C LEU A 106 -23.62 4.05 5.21
N ASP A 107 -23.89 5.13 4.48
CA ASP A 107 -24.01 5.08 3.01
C ASP A 107 -22.71 4.59 2.35
N LEU A 108 -21.55 5.03 2.85
CA LEU A 108 -20.24 4.53 2.39
C LEU A 108 -20.06 3.03 2.71
N VAL A 109 -20.50 2.57 3.89
CA VAL A 109 -20.47 1.14 4.25
C VAL A 109 -21.34 0.32 3.31
N ASP A 110 -22.55 0.80 3.00
CA ASP A 110 -23.49 0.10 2.13
C ASP A 110 -22.98 0.05 0.70
N ARG A 111 -22.43 1.15 0.17
CA ARG A 111 -21.79 1.16 -1.16
C ARG A 111 -20.60 0.20 -1.21
N ALA A 112 -19.75 0.21 -0.19
CA ALA A 112 -18.62 -0.70 -0.10
C ALA A 112 -19.04 -2.19 -0.03
N ALA A 113 -20.15 -2.50 0.64
CA ALA A 113 -20.69 -3.85 0.72
C ALA A 113 -21.34 -4.33 -0.60
N ASN A 114 -21.90 -3.40 -1.37
CA ASN A 114 -22.64 -3.70 -2.60
C ASN A 114 -21.79 -3.64 -3.88
N LEU A 115 -20.49 -3.31 -3.78
CA LEU A 115 -19.55 -3.46 -4.89
C LEU A 115 -19.25 -4.95 -5.13
N GLY A 116 -20.09 -5.60 -5.93
CA GLY A 116 -19.98 -7.03 -6.25
C GLY A 116 -18.76 -7.40 -7.11
N SER A 117 -18.14 -6.43 -7.79
CA SER A 117 -16.91 -6.62 -8.54
C SER A 117 -16.06 -5.35 -8.51
N TRP A 118 -14.75 -5.50 -8.38
CA TRP A 118 -13.81 -4.39 -8.23
C TRP A 118 -12.48 -4.69 -8.94
N ALA A 119 -11.75 -3.65 -9.32
CA ALA A 119 -10.66 -3.72 -10.29
C ALA A 119 -9.56 -4.71 -9.90
N LYS A 120 -9.08 -4.65 -8.65
CA LYS A 120 -8.03 -5.54 -8.14
C LYS A 120 -8.47 -7.00 -8.03
N GLY A 121 -9.73 -7.25 -7.64
CA GLY A 121 -10.30 -8.61 -7.59
C GLY A 121 -10.34 -9.24 -8.99
N GLN A 122 -10.86 -8.51 -9.98
CA GLN A 122 -10.89 -8.96 -11.37
C GLN A 122 -9.48 -9.19 -11.96
N ALA A 123 -8.52 -8.33 -11.60
CA ALA A 123 -7.13 -8.49 -12.02
C ALA A 123 -6.50 -9.76 -11.44
N LEU A 124 -6.74 -10.05 -10.15
CA LEU A 124 -6.28 -11.26 -9.50
C LEU A 124 -6.85 -12.51 -10.19
N GLU A 125 -8.16 -12.54 -10.45
CA GLU A 125 -8.78 -13.67 -11.17
C GLU A 125 -8.14 -13.91 -12.54
N ARG A 126 -7.95 -12.85 -13.33
CA ARG A 126 -7.30 -12.92 -14.64
C ARG A 126 -5.86 -13.44 -14.54
N LEU A 127 -5.10 -12.92 -13.58
CA LEU A 127 -3.72 -13.32 -13.34
C LEU A 127 -3.65 -14.82 -12.99
N LEU A 128 -4.49 -15.28 -12.07
CA LEU A 128 -4.50 -16.69 -11.65
C LEU A 128 -4.94 -17.62 -12.76
N ARG A 129 -5.94 -17.24 -13.57
CA ARG A 129 -6.33 -18.03 -14.75
C ARG A 129 -5.19 -18.15 -15.76
N SER A 130 -4.37 -17.11 -15.91
CA SER A 130 -3.22 -17.10 -16.84
C SER A 130 -1.98 -17.83 -16.32
N GLN A 131 -1.70 -17.75 -15.02
CA GLN A 131 -0.45 -18.25 -14.41
C GLN A 131 -0.61 -19.61 -13.72
N LEU A 132 -1.81 -19.92 -13.20
CA LEU A 132 -2.11 -21.17 -12.48
C LEU A 132 -3.03 -22.10 -13.27
N GLY A 133 -3.33 -21.79 -14.53
CA GLY A 133 -4.17 -22.61 -15.42
C GLY A 133 -3.60 -24.00 -15.69
N ALA A 134 -4.49 -25.01 -15.61
CA ALA A 134 -4.38 -26.42 -15.99
C ALA A 134 -2.95 -27.03 -16.07
N GLY A 135 -2.29 -27.20 -14.93
CA GLY A 135 -1.05 -27.98 -14.82
C GLY A 135 0.06 -27.34 -13.96
N GLY A 136 -0.11 -26.07 -13.56
CA GLY A 136 0.88 -25.33 -12.78
C GLY A 136 1.09 -25.88 -11.37
N ARG A 137 2.30 -26.39 -11.09
CA ARG A 137 2.80 -26.75 -9.74
C ARG A 137 3.32 -25.55 -8.94
N GLU A 138 3.23 -24.35 -9.50
CA GLU A 138 3.79 -23.16 -8.86
C GLU A 138 2.93 -22.70 -7.69
N LYS A 139 3.62 -22.22 -6.67
CA LYS A 139 3.03 -21.68 -5.46
C LYS A 139 3.05 -20.17 -5.55
N LEU A 140 1.96 -19.54 -5.13
CA LEU A 140 1.81 -18.09 -5.11
C LEU A 140 1.62 -17.61 -3.68
N ILE A 141 2.38 -16.59 -3.29
CA ILE A 141 2.11 -15.84 -2.06
C ILE A 141 1.42 -14.53 -2.43
N ILE A 142 0.30 -14.24 -1.78
CA ILE A 142 -0.40 -12.98 -1.93
C ILE A 142 -0.33 -12.23 -0.60
N PHE A 143 0.18 -11.01 -0.64
CA PHE A 143 0.20 -10.11 0.52
C PHE A 143 -0.92 -9.09 0.42
N THR A 144 -1.57 -8.87 1.57
CA THR A 144 -2.52 -7.79 1.81
C THR A 144 -2.30 -7.25 3.22
N HIS A 145 -2.59 -5.99 3.49
CA HIS A 145 -2.45 -5.42 4.82
C HIS A 145 -3.65 -5.74 5.71
N PHE A 146 -4.85 -5.81 5.13
CA PHE A 146 -6.11 -5.77 5.89
C PHE A 146 -6.77 -7.14 5.99
N ARG A 147 -7.29 -7.45 7.19
CA ARG A 147 -7.97 -8.72 7.45
C ARG A 147 -9.23 -8.88 6.59
N ALA A 148 -10.04 -7.84 6.46
CA ALA A 148 -11.25 -7.87 5.65
C ALA A 148 -10.94 -8.12 4.16
N THR A 149 -9.85 -7.55 3.63
CA THR A 149 -9.36 -7.90 2.28
C THR A 149 -8.90 -9.35 2.23
N LEU A 150 -8.14 -9.84 3.22
CA LEU A 150 -7.71 -11.24 3.26
C LEU A 150 -8.89 -12.22 3.22
N ASP A 151 -9.94 -11.96 4.00
CA ASP A 151 -11.15 -12.80 4.02
C ASP A 151 -11.88 -12.76 2.68
N LEU A 152 -12.07 -11.56 2.10
CA LEU A 152 -12.68 -11.39 0.78
C LEU A 152 -11.91 -12.15 -0.32
N LEU A 153 -10.58 -12.08 -0.29
CA LEU A 153 -9.73 -12.81 -1.24
C LEU A 153 -9.78 -14.32 -0.99
N ALA A 154 -9.84 -14.77 0.26
CA ALA A 154 -9.96 -16.19 0.58
C ALA A 154 -11.23 -16.79 -0.04
N ASP A 155 -12.35 -16.09 0.07
CA ASP A 155 -13.63 -16.52 -0.49
C ASP A 155 -13.60 -16.52 -2.02
N LEU A 156 -13.06 -15.46 -2.64
CA LEU A 156 -12.88 -15.39 -4.10
C LEU A 156 -12.03 -16.56 -4.63
N LEU A 157 -10.88 -16.82 -4.00
CA LEU A 157 -9.94 -17.84 -4.46
C LEU A 157 -10.44 -19.27 -4.23
N ARG A 158 -11.13 -19.52 -3.11
CA ARG A 158 -11.80 -20.79 -2.86
C ARG A 158 -12.96 -21.01 -3.82
N GLY A 159 -13.71 -19.96 -4.16
CA GLY A 159 -14.73 -20.00 -5.21
C GLY A 159 -14.17 -20.37 -6.58
N MET A 160 -12.89 -20.08 -6.84
CA MET A 160 -12.17 -20.53 -8.04
C MET A 160 -11.65 -21.98 -7.94
N GLY A 161 -11.84 -22.66 -6.81
CA GLY A 161 -11.39 -24.03 -6.57
C GLY A 161 -9.91 -24.17 -6.18
N LEU A 162 -9.26 -23.09 -5.74
CA LEU A 162 -7.84 -23.12 -5.32
C LEU A 162 -7.71 -23.58 -3.86
N ASP A 163 -6.65 -24.33 -3.56
CA ASP A 163 -6.26 -24.61 -2.17
C ASP A 163 -5.52 -23.39 -1.58
N VAL A 164 -6.19 -22.74 -0.64
CA VAL A 164 -5.78 -21.46 -0.04
C VAL A 164 -5.51 -21.64 1.44
N VAL A 165 -4.28 -21.29 1.84
CA VAL A 165 -3.86 -21.22 3.24
C VAL A 165 -3.82 -19.76 3.68
N LEU A 166 -4.36 -19.48 4.88
CA LEU A 166 -4.34 -18.16 5.48
C LEU A 166 -3.19 -18.05 6.49
N TYR A 167 -2.51 -16.92 6.49
CA TYR A 167 -1.39 -16.62 7.40
C TYR A 167 -1.52 -15.20 7.96
N HIS A 168 -1.89 -15.08 9.23
CA HIS A 168 -2.19 -13.78 9.83
C HIS A 168 -1.79 -13.70 11.30
N GLY A 169 -1.70 -12.48 11.84
CA GLY A 169 -1.20 -12.21 13.19
C GLY A 169 -1.99 -12.86 14.33
N GLN A 170 -3.28 -13.15 14.11
CA GLN A 170 -4.15 -13.81 15.11
C GLN A 170 -3.92 -15.32 15.23
N LEU A 171 -3.12 -15.94 14.34
CA LEU A 171 -2.79 -17.35 14.45
C LEU A 171 -1.81 -17.59 15.60
N SER A 172 -2.04 -18.66 16.37
CA SER A 172 -1.04 -19.18 17.30
C SER A 172 0.21 -19.62 16.55
N ARG A 173 1.36 -19.68 17.25
CA ARG A 173 2.62 -20.16 16.65
C ARG A 173 2.47 -21.54 15.99
N ALA A 174 1.80 -22.47 16.66
CA ALA A 174 1.54 -23.81 16.11
C ALA A 174 0.70 -23.77 14.83
N ASN A 175 -0.33 -22.91 14.78
CA ASN A 175 -1.16 -22.75 13.58
C ASN A 175 -0.40 -22.05 12.44
N LYS A 176 0.50 -21.11 12.76
CA LYS A 176 1.42 -20.52 11.77
C LYS A 176 2.35 -21.57 11.19
N ASP A 177 2.93 -22.44 12.01
CA ASP A 177 3.82 -23.52 11.55
C ASP A 177 3.07 -24.55 10.69
N GLU A 178 1.85 -24.92 11.07
CA GLU A 178 0.96 -25.77 10.26
C GLU A 178 0.60 -25.11 8.92
N ALA A 179 0.28 -23.83 8.91
CA ALA A 179 -0.01 -23.10 7.68
C ALA A 179 1.17 -23.15 6.69
N ILE A 180 2.40 -22.92 7.16
CA ILE A 180 3.59 -23.03 6.32
C ILE A 180 3.78 -24.47 5.82
N ARG A 181 3.62 -25.48 6.68
CA ARG A 181 3.71 -26.90 6.27
C ARG A 181 2.68 -27.27 5.21
N ARG A 182 1.43 -26.82 5.35
CA ARG A 182 0.38 -27.05 4.33
C ARG A 182 0.71 -26.37 3.00
N PHE A 183 1.21 -25.15 3.06
CA PHE A 183 1.59 -24.41 1.87
C PHE A 183 2.77 -25.06 1.15
N GLU A 184 3.82 -25.43 1.88
CA GLU A 184 4.96 -26.18 1.33
C GLU A 184 4.51 -27.55 0.78
N GLY A 185 3.68 -28.28 1.52
CA GLY A 185 3.26 -29.64 1.21
C GLY A 185 2.29 -29.80 0.04
N GLY A 186 1.55 -28.75 -0.36
CA GLY A 186 0.62 -28.91 -1.48
C GLY A 186 -0.21 -27.71 -1.85
N ALA A 187 -0.54 -26.82 -0.91
CA ALA A 187 -1.44 -25.72 -1.22
C ALA A 187 -0.87 -24.79 -2.29
N GLN A 188 -1.76 -24.23 -3.12
CA GLN A 188 -1.38 -23.42 -4.27
C GLN A 188 -1.15 -21.96 -3.87
N VAL A 189 -1.94 -21.45 -2.92
CA VAL A 189 -1.90 -20.04 -2.50
C VAL A 189 -1.70 -19.89 -1.00
N LEU A 190 -0.78 -19.01 -0.62
CA LEU A 190 -0.68 -18.47 0.73
C LEU A 190 -1.17 -17.02 0.73
N LEU A 191 -2.29 -16.74 1.40
CA LEU A 191 -2.74 -15.38 1.69
C LEU A 191 -2.16 -14.92 3.03
N SER A 192 -1.41 -13.82 3.02
CA SER A 192 -0.69 -13.35 4.20
C SER A 192 -0.98 -11.89 4.53
N THR A 193 -1.30 -11.61 5.79
CA THR A 193 -1.28 -10.22 6.32
C THR A 193 0.09 -9.83 6.82
N GLU A 194 0.50 -8.57 6.65
CA GLU A 194 1.80 -8.07 7.17
C GLU A 194 2.01 -8.32 8.66
N ALA A 195 0.94 -8.17 9.47
CA ALA A 195 0.98 -8.38 10.92
C ALA A 195 1.35 -9.81 11.35
N ALA A 196 1.46 -10.75 10.41
CA ALA A 196 1.89 -12.11 10.71
C ALA A 196 3.39 -12.22 11.03
N GLY A 197 4.18 -11.19 10.73
CA GLY A 197 5.29 -10.70 11.56
C GLY A 197 6.49 -11.62 11.84
N GLU A 198 6.58 -12.79 11.22
CA GLU A 198 7.71 -13.70 11.44
C GLU A 198 8.55 -13.80 10.18
N GLY A 199 9.87 -13.82 10.36
CA GLY A 199 10.86 -13.87 9.29
C GLY A 199 10.93 -15.18 8.54
N ARG A 200 9.78 -15.80 8.27
CA ARG A 200 9.64 -17.14 7.71
C ARG A 200 10.26 -17.19 6.34
N ASN A 201 11.09 -18.20 6.16
CA ASN A 201 11.76 -18.48 4.91
C ASN A 201 10.77 -19.15 3.96
N LEU A 202 10.47 -18.49 2.84
CA LEU A 202 9.53 -18.97 1.83
C LEU A 202 10.23 -19.20 0.49
N GLN A 203 11.54 -19.48 0.49
CA GLN A 203 12.35 -19.72 -0.71
C GLN A 203 11.85 -20.87 -1.62
N PHE A 204 11.02 -21.79 -1.11
CA PHE A 204 10.35 -22.79 -1.94
C PHE A 204 9.31 -22.18 -2.90
N CYS A 205 8.92 -20.93 -2.67
CA CYS A 205 8.05 -20.12 -3.53
C CYS A 205 8.89 -19.11 -4.33
N ARG A 206 8.47 -18.82 -5.56
CA ARG A 206 9.09 -17.80 -6.43
C ARG A 206 8.10 -16.77 -6.99
N LEU A 207 6.80 -16.94 -6.73
CA LEU A 207 5.74 -16.08 -7.23
C LEU A 207 5.17 -15.27 -6.06
N MET A 208 5.15 -13.95 -6.18
CA MET A 208 4.60 -13.04 -5.18
C MET A 208 3.65 -12.04 -5.82
N LEU A 209 2.50 -11.83 -5.22
CA LEU A 209 1.58 -10.75 -5.57
C LEU A 209 1.36 -9.84 -4.36
N ASN A 210 1.68 -8.57 -4.50
CA ASN A 210 1.25 -7.52 -3.58
C ASN A 210 -0.12 -7.02 -4.04
N PHE A 211 -1.16 -7.40 -3.30
CA PHE A 211 -2.54 -6.99 -3.62
C PHE A 211 -2.80 -5.53 -3.24
N ASP A 212 -2.28 -5.15 -2.09
CA ASP A 212 -2.10 -3.76 -1.67
C ASP A 212 -0.64 -3.52 -1.30
N LEU A 213 -0.23 -2.27 -1.42
CA LEU A 213 1.14 -1.85 -1.24
C LEU A 213 1.26 -1.06 0.05
N PRO A 214 2.15 -1.46 0.96
CA PRO A 214 2.47 -0.64 2.11
C PRO A 214 3.09 0.66 1.60
N TRP A 215 2.71 1.78 2.21
CA TRP A 215 3.24 3.07 1.79
C TRP A 215 4.72 3.23 2.15
N ASN A 216 5.17 2.59 3.23
CA ASN A 216 6.60 2.52 3.52
C ASN A 216 7.28 1.46 2.60
N PRO A 217 8.22 1.86 1.73
CA PRO A 217 8.89 0.96 0.78
C PRO A 217 9.75 -0.11 1.45
N GLN A 218 10.24 0.14 2.66
CA GLN A 218 10.99 -0.86 3.46
C GLN A 218 10.13 -2.10 3.71
N ARG A 219 8.82 -1.93 3.91
CA ARG A 219 7.90 -3.07 4.08
C ARG A 219 7.77 -3.89 2.81
N ILE A 220 7.81 -3.25 1.63
CA ILE A 220 7.80 -3.94 0.33
C ILE A 220 9.08 -4.77 0.18
N GLU A 221 10.23 -4.18 0.45
CA GLU A 221 11.53 -4.86 0.41
C GLU A 221 11.56 -6.08 1.35
N GLN A 222 11.04 -5.93 2.58
CA GLN A 222 10.94 -7.01 3.54
C GLN A 222 10.06 -8.17 3.05
N ARG A 223 8.96 -7.89 2.31
CA ARG A 223 8.14 -8.93 1.66
C ARG A 223 8.97 -9.68 0.62
N VAL A 224 9.64 -8.97 -0.29
CA VAL A 224 10.49 -9.57 -1.33
C VAL A 224 11.61 -10.42 -0.72
N GLY A 225 12.21 -9.92 0.37
CA GLY A 225 13.21 -10.62 1.15
C GLY A 225 12.73 -11.91 1.84
N ARG A 226 11.45 -12.28 1.77
CA ARG A 226 10.95 -13.60 2.25
C ARG A 226 11.18 -14.73 1.25
N ILE A 227 11.23 -14.40 -0.04
CA ILE A 227 11.37 -15.38 -1.14
C ILE A 227 12.68 -15.22 -1.93
N HIS A 228 13.25 -14.01 -1.94
CA HIS A 228 14.50 -13.70 -2.61
C HIS A 228 15.64 -13.58 -1.61
N ARG A 229 16.19 -14.72 -1.20
CA ARG A 229 17.34 -14.86 -0.28
C ARG A 229 18.42 -15.77 -0.86
N VAL A 230 19.61 -15.76 -0.26
CA VAL A 230 20.71 -16.69 -0.58
C VAL A 230 20.22 -18.14 -0.56
N GLY A 231 20.32 -18.83 -1.70
CA GLY A 231 19.79 -20.19 -1.90
C GLY A 231 18.55 -20.27 -2.82
N GLN A 232 17.95 -19.13 -3.16
CA GLN A 232 16.93 -19.10 -4.22
C GLN A 232 17.62 -19.25 -5.58
N THR A 233 17.32 -20.34 -6.29
CA THR A 233 17.91 -20.65 -7.60
C THR A 233 17.02 -20.25 -8.78
N ARG A 234 15.73 -19.95 -8.52
CA ARG A 234 14.76 -19.59 -9.56
C ARG A 234 14.55 -18.07 -9.61
N PRO A 235 14.30 -17.49 -10.80
CA PRO A 235 13.84 -16.12 -10.92
C PRO A 235 12.58 -15.88 -10.08
N VAL A 236 12.57 -14.78 -9.34
CA VAL A 236 11.45 -14.36 -8.50
C VAL A 236 10.58 -13.39 -9.29
N GLU A 237 9.31 -13.73 -9.48
CA GLU A 237 8.32 -12.89 -10.16
C GLU A 237 7.46 -12.17 -9.11
N ILE A 238 7.40 -10.84 -9.19
CA ILE A 238 6.69 -9.98 -8.26
C ILE A 238 5.63 -9.21 -9.05
N TRP A 239 4.37 -9.39 -8.71
CA TRP A 239 3.27 -8.60 -9.26
C TRP A 239 2.80 -7.59 -8.22
N ASN A 240 2.68 -6.33 -8.60
CA ASN A 240 2.11 -5.28 -7.77
C ASN A 240 0.81 -4.81 -8.41
N LEU A 241 -0.31 -4.95 -7.70
CA LEU A 241 -1.58 -4.39 -8.16
C LEU A 241 -1.71 -2.96 -7.65
N SER A 242 -2.00 -2.04 -8.56
CA SER A 242 -2.29 -0.65 -8.21
C SER A 242 -3.49 -0.14 -8.98
N ALA A 243 -4.36 0.61 -8.29
CA ALA A 243 -5.52 1.26 -8.90
C ALA A 243 -5.11 2.63 -9.42
N GLU A 244 -5.38 2.93 -10.68
CA GLU A 244 -4.97 4.18 -11.33
C GLU A 244 -5.45 5.41 -10.55
N GLY A 245 -4.63 6.44 -10.45
CA GLY A 245 -5.00 7.70 -9.78
C GLY A 245 -5.26 7.56 -8.28
N THR A 246 -4.73 6.51 -7.63
CA THR A 246 -4.75 6.36 -6.17
C THR A 246 -3.36 6.62 -5.58
N ILE A 247 -3.25 6.81 -4.26
CA ILE A 247 -1.95 6.97 -3.59
C ILE A 247 -0.94 5.88 -3.99
N GLU A 248 -1.37 4.63 -4.03
CA GLU A 248 -0.48 3.50 -4.35
C GLU A 248 0.06 3.57 -5.78
N ASP A 249 -0.69 4.15 -6.72
CA ASP A 249 -0.30 4.34 -8.12
C ASP A 249 0.84 5.33 -8.25
N TYR A 250 0.64 6.54 -7.71
CA TYR A 250 1.68 7.57 -7.70
C TYR A 250 2.89 7.14 -6.89
N LEU A 251 2.67 6.50 -5.74
CA LEU A 251 3.76 6.05 -4.89
C LEU A 251 4.60 4.97 -5.57
N LEU A 252 3.97 3.95 -6.15
CA LEU A 252 4.71 2.88 -6.81
C LEU A 252 5.47 3.40 -8.04
N GLU A 253 4.89 4.33 -8.79
CA GLU A 253 5.59 4.98 -9.90
C GLU A 253 6.88 5.67 -9.45
N ILE A 254 6.84 6.47 -8.37
CA ILE A 254 8.04 7.17 -7.90
C ILE A 254 9.05 6.20 -7.28
N LEU A 255 8.61 5.18 -6.54
CA LEU A 255 9.51 4.21 -5.92
C LEU A 255 10.23 3.37 -6.98
N ASP A 256 9.53 2.96 -8.04
CA ASP A 256 10.14 2.22 -9.14
C ASP A 256 11.11 3.11 -9.93
N ARG A 257 10.67 4.31 -10.34
CA ARG A 257 11.48 5.20 -11.19
C ARG A 257 12.67 5.86 -10.49
N LYS A 258 12.53 6.23 -9.22
CA LYS A 258 13.53 7.03 -8.50
C LYS A 258 14.42 6.19 -7.58
N LEU A 259 13.91 5.07 -7.07
CA LEU A 259 14.67 4.20 -6.17
C LEU A 259 15.08 2.88 -6.80
N ASN A 260 14.57 2.52 -7.98
CA ASN A 260 14.72 1.17 -8.54
C ASN A 260 14.34 0.11 -7.48
N LEU A 261 13.18 0.31 -6.83
CA LEU A 261 12.74 -0.42 -5.63
C LEU A 261 13.04 -1.93 -5.64
N PHE A 262 12.87 -2.59 -6.79
CA PHE A 262 13.02 -4.04 -6.92
C PHE A 262 14.45 -4.51 -7.18
N GLU A 263 15.39 -3.61 -7.48
CA GLU A 263 16.81 -3.89 -7.71
C GLU A 263 17.67 -3.71 -6.46
N LEU A 264 17.15 -2.99 -5.45
CA LEU A 264 17.88 -2.67 -4.22
C LEU A 264 18.28 -3.90 -3.39
N VAL A 265 19.44 -3.83 -2.76
CA VAL A 265 19.93 -4.82 -1.80
C VAL A 265 19.23 -4.60 -0.45
N ILE A 266 18.94 -5.70 0.26
CA ILE A 266 18.25 -5.67 1.56
C ILE A 266 18.94 -4.68 2.51
N GLY A 267 18.18 -3.68 2.96
CA GLY A 267 18.64 -2.70 3.95
C GLY A 267 19.08 -1.36 3.35
N GLU A 268 19.33 -1.29 2.04
CA GLU A 268 19.62 -0.01 1.37
C GLU A 268 18.43 0.95 1.49
N MET A 269 17.20 0.43 1.47
CA MET A 269 16.00 1.26 1.60
C MET A 269 15.97 2.04 2.92
N ASP A 270 16.30 1.40 4.03
CA ASP A 270 16.29 2.03 5.36
C ASP A 270 17.31 3.16 5.43
N MET A 271 18.51 2.93 4.88
CA MET A 271 19.57 3.92 4.80
C MET A 271 19.17 5.10 3.90
N ILE A 272 18.57 4.84 2.74
CA ILE A 272 18.08 5.88 1.82
C ILE A 272 17.02 6.74 2.51
N LEU A 273 16.02 6.13 3.15
CA LEU A 273 14.98 6.87 3.86
C LEU A 273 15.56 7.69 5.02
N GLY A 274 16.60 7.20 5.69
CA GLY A 274 17.32 7.94 6.74
C GLY A 274 18.05 9.19 6.26
N HIS A 275 18.30 9.34 4.95
CA HIS A 275 18.87 10.55 4.35
C HIS A 275 17.81 11.57 3.91
N MET A 276 16.52 11.33 4.18
CA MET A 276 15.50 12.34 3.97
C MET A 276 15.60 13.43 5.03
N GLU A 277 15.53 14.70 4.61
CA GLU A 277 15.56 15.86 5.52
C GLU A 277 14.29 15.98 6.38
N ASP A 278 13.21 15.31 5.98
CA ASP A 278 11.93 15.35 6.66
C ASP A 278 11.88 14.30 7.78
N GLU A 279 11.77 14.74 9.03
CA GLU A 279 11.75 13.89 10.23
C GLU A 279 10.43 13.12 10.42
N ARG A 280 9.40 13.41 9.61
CA ARG A 280 8.10 12.72 9.71
C ARG A 280 8.20 11.28 9.23
N ASP A 281 7.32 10.43 9.77
CA ASP A 281 7.11 9.08 9.24
C ASP A 281 6.79 9.12 7.74
N PHE A 282 7.37 8.23 6.94
CA PHE A 282 7.20 8.27 5.48
C PHE A 282 5.74 8.11 5.06
N GLU A 283 4.95 7.28 5.78
CA GLU A 283 3.52 7.14 5.50
C GLU A 283 2.76 8.45 5.77
N ASP A 284 3.22 9.26 6.72
CA ASP A 284 2.66 10.57 7.03
C ASP A 284 3.01 11.62 5.98
N ILE A 285 4.23 11.58 5.43
CA ILE A 285 4.63 12.40 4.28
C ILE A 285 3.70 12.11 3.11
N VAL A 286 3.58 10.83 2.72
CA VAL A 286 2.71 10.37 1.63
C VAL A 286 1.26 10.81 1.83
N LEU A 287 0.70 10.61 3.04
CA LEU A 287 -0.66 11.05 3.34
C LEU A 287 -0.81 12.57 3.22
N SER A 288 0.15 13.34 3.74
CA SER A 288 0.10 14.79 3.69
C SER A 288 0.15 15.33 2.26
N THR A 289 1.03 14.78 1.42
CA THR A 289 1.14 15.10 0.00
C THR A 289 -0.18 14.82 -0.71
N TRP A 290 -0.79 13.67 -0.44
CA TRP A 290 -2.09 13.32 -1.02
C TRP A 290 -3.19 14.30 -0.61
N VAL A 291 -3.29 14.60 0.69
CA VAL A 291 -4.40 15.36 1.29
C VAL A 291 -4.34 16.86 0.98
N GLN A 292 -3.14 17.39 0.74
CA GLN A 292 -2.93 18.80 0.36
C GLN A 292 -3.25 19.08 -1.11
N ALA A 293 -3.28 18.05 -1.96
CA ALA A 293 -3.56 18.23 -3.38
C ALA A 293 -5.07 18.38 -3.65
N HIS A 294 -5.50 19.41 -4.37
CA HIS A 294 -6.93 19.64 -4.65
C HIS A 294 -7.33 19.19 -6.05
N THR A 295 -6.36 19.04 -6.95
CA THR A 295 -6.53 18.60 -8.33
C THR A 295 -5.65 17.38 -8.63
N PRO A 296 -5.95 16.59 -9.67
CA PRO A 296 -5.04 15.54 -10.15
C PRO A 296 -3.64 16.07 -10.48
N GLU A 297 -3.55 17.29 -11.00
CA GLU A 297 -2.29 17.97 -11.29
C GLU A 297 -1.49 18.28 -10.01
N ASP A 298 -2.17 18.70 -8.94
CA ASP A 298 -1.51 18.91 -7.64
C ASP A 298 -0.98 17.60 -7.06
N VAL A 299 -1.74 16.50 -7.22
CA VAL A 299 -1.28 15.17 -6.79
C VAL A 299 -0.02 14.79 -7.55
N ALA A 300 -0.05 14.90 -8.88
CA ALA A 300 1.10 14.58 -9.73
C ALA A 300 2.32 15.43 -9.36
N ALA A 301 2.14 16.75 -9.16
CA ALA A 301 3.21 17.66 -8.76
C ALA A 301 3.78 17.32 -7.37
N GLY A 302 2.91 17.05 -6.39
CA GLY A 302 3.32 16.71 -5.03
C GLY A 302 4.11 15.39 -4.96
N PHE A 303 3.64 14.35 -5.64
CA PHE A 303 4.37 13.08 -5.71
C PHE A 303 5.65 13.18 -6.55
N ALA A 304 5.68 14.01 -7.61
CA ALA A 304 6.91 14.30 -8.34
C ALA A 304 7.97 14.94 -7.42
N GLN A 305 7.58 15.91 -6.59
CA GLN A 305 8.48 16.52 -5.62
C GLN A 305 8.98 15.51 -4.58
N LEU A 306 8.10 14.63 -4.07
CA LEU A 306 8.50 13.53 -3.19
C LEU A 306 9.52 12.61 -3.88
N GLY A 307 9.30 12.29 -5.16
CA GLY A 307 10.22 11.51 -5.97
C GLY A 307 11.60 12.16 -6.11
N GLU A 308 11.68 13.48 -6.30
CA GLU A 308 12.96 14.20 -6.32
C GLU A 308 13.68 14.19 -4.97
N THR A 309 12.92 14.28 -3.86
CA THR A 309 13.49 14.14 -2.51
C THR A 309 14.08 12.75 -2.30
N LEU A 310 13.38 11.70 -2.73
CA LEU A 310 13.88 10.33 -2.67
C LEU A 310 15.13 10.11 -3.54
N ALA A 311 15.18 10.71 -4.73
CA ALA A 311 16.35 10.65 -5.59
C ALA A 311 17.58 11.29 -4.93
N ARG A 312 17.43 12.48 -4.34
CA ARG A 312 18.51 13.14 -3.58
C ARG A 312 18.96 12.32 -2.38
N ALA A 313 18.03 11.73 -1.64
CA ALA A 313 18.34 10.86 -0.51
C ALA A 313 19.14 9.62 -0.95
N ARG A 314 18.79 9.02 -2.09
CA ARG A 314 19.55 7.91 -2.70
C ARG A 314 20.96 8.34 -3.10
N GLU A 315 21.11 9.50 -3.73
CA GLU A 315 22.44 10.02 -4.11
C GLU A 315 23.31 10.34 -2.90
N ALA A 316 22.72 10.86 -1.82
CA ALA A 316 23.42 11.06 -0.56
C ALA A 316 23.91 9.74 0.04
N TYR A 317 23.05 8.72 0.06
CA TYR A 317 23.41 7.37 0.48
C TYR A 317 24.55 6.78 -0.35
N THR A 318 24.46 6.82 -1.68
CA THR A 318 25.50 6.26 -2.56
C THR A 318 26.84 6.95 -2.35
N ARG A 319 26.87 8.29 -2.23
CA ARG A 319 28.10 9.04 -1.95
C ARG A 319 28.70 8.69 -0.59
N ALA A 320 27.88 8.54 0.45
CA ALA A 320 28.35 8.12 1.77
C ALA A 320 28.97 6.72 1.71
N ARG A 321 28.32 5.78 1.02
CA ARG A 321 28.80 4.41 0.83
C ARG A 321 30.14 4.35 0.08
N GLU A 322 30.28 5.12 -1.00
CA GLU A 322 31.52 5.22 -1.78
C GLU A 322 32.66 5.83 -0.96
N TYR A 323 32.36 6.83 -0.12
CA TYR A 323 33.35 7.45 0.75
C TYR A 323 33.83 6.48 1.84
N ASP A 324 32.92 5.72 2.46
CA ASP A 324 33.26 4.68 3.43
C ASP A 324 34.09 3.56 2.80
N GLU A 325 33.74 3.11 1.58
CA GLU A 325 34.53 2.13 0.82
C GLU A 325 35.94 2.67 0.49
N ALA A 326 36.07 3.95 0.13
CA ALA A 326 37.36 4.56 -0.16
C ALA A 326 38.25 4.74 1.09
N LEU A 327 37.65 5.01 2.25
CA LEU A 327 38.39 5.21 3.50
C LEU A 327 38.78 3.90 4.20
N PHE A 328 37.90 2.90 4.17
CA PHE A 328 38.05 1.68 4.98
C PHE A 328 38.18 0.40 4.15
N GLY A 329 38.05 0.47 2.82
CA GLY A 329 38.09 -0.70 1.94
C GLY A 329 39.47 -1.33 1.75
N GLU A 330 40.56 -0.58 1.93
CA GLU A 330 41.92 -1.12 1.81
C GLU A 330 42.41 -1.83 3.08
N ASP A 331 41.92 -1.43 4.27
CA ASP A 331 42.41 -1.91 5.58
C ASP A 331 41.93 -3.32 5.99
N LEU A 332 40.98 -3.92 5.26
CA LEU A 332 40.48 -5.28 5.53
C LEU A 332 41.10 -6.36 4.62
N SER A 333 41.96 -5.97 3.67
CA SER A 333 42.64 -6.91 2.76
C SER A 333 44.05 -7.32 3.23
N THR A 334 44.54 -6.70 4.31
CA THR A 334 45.91 -6.86 4.84
C THR A 334 45.98 -7.35 6.29
N LEU A 335 44.88 -7.88 6.85
CA LEU A 335 44.82 -8.55 8.16
C LEU A 335 44.31 -9.99 8.05
#